data_AF-A0A1V5X3G5-F1
#
_entry.id   AF-A0A1V5X3G5-F1
#
_cell.length_a   1.000
_cell.length_b   1.000
_cell.length_c   1.000
_cell.angle_alpha   90.00
_cell.angle_beta   90.00
_cell.angle_gamma   90.00
#
_symmetry.space_group_name_H-M   'P 1'
#
loop_
_entity.id
_entity.type
_entity.pdbx_description
1 polymer ?
#
loop_
_entity_poly.entity_id
_entity_poly.type
_entity_poly.pdbx_seq_one_letter_code
_entity_poly.pdbx_strand_id
1 'polypeptide(L)'
;MNKKQKDLKLQQIKNILRSKGWAEDRYGNFKLQQPTKIYRVKIQDISIRYELQWTRADNSKDWVNLRSDYLKNVEIIENNIKIKDVLL
;
A
#
# COMPACT_ATOMS: atom_id res chain seq x y z
N MET A 1 18.37 8.08 -0.57
CA MET A 1 17.86 7.67 -1.90
C MET A 1 17.63 8.95 -2.71
N ASN A 2 18.18 9.03 -3.92
CA ASN A 2 17.96 10.20 -4.77
C ASN A 2 16.57 10.15 -5.44
N LYS A 3 16.15 11.25 -6.09
CA LYS A 3 14.82 11.35 -6.70
C LYS A 3 14.57 10.26 -7.76
N LYS A 4 15.51 10.03 -8.66
CA LYS A 4 15.39 9.02 -9.73
C LYS A 4 15.20 7.60 -9.18
N GLN A 5 15.97 7.24 -8.15
CA GLN A 5 15.83 5.95 -7.47
C GLN A 5 14.47 5.82 -6.77
N LYS A 6 14.01 6.89 -6.12
CA LYS A 6 12.69 6.94 -5.48
C LYS A 6 11.57 6.69 -6.48
N ASP A 7 11.60 7.41 -7.59
CA ASP A 7 10.56 7.34 -8.62
C ASP A 7 10.53 5.95 -9.27
N LEU A 8 11.70 5.37 -9.57
CA LEU A 8 11.80 4.00 -10.07
C LEU A 8 11.22 2.99 -9.09
N LYS A 9 11.58 3.10 -7.80
CA LYS A 9 11.08 2.20 -6.75
C LYS A 9 9.55 2.30 -6.59
N LEU A 10 9.00 3.51 -6.65
CA LEU A 10 7.55 3.72 -6.61
C LEU A 10 6.87 3.06 -7.81
N GLN A 11 7.40 3.23 -9.02
CA GLN A 11 6.84 2.58 -10.20
C GLN A 11 6.88 1.05 -10.09
N GLN A 12 7.97 0.48 -9.58
CA GLN A 12 8.07 -0.97 -9.31
C GLN A 12 7.01 -1.44 -8.31
N ILE A 13 6.86 -0.75 -7.18
CA ILE A 13 5.83 -1.05 -6.17
C ILE A 13 4.42 -1.00 -6.78
N LYS A 14 4.11 0.05 -7.56
CA LYS A 14 2.81 0.19 -8.22
C LYS A 14 2.55 -0.94 -9.20
N ASN A 15 3.54 -1.33 -10.00
CA ASN A 15 3.40 -2.43 -10.95
C ASN A 15 3.18 -3.77 -10.26
N ILE A 16 3.91 -4.05 -9.17
CA ILE A 16 3.69 -5.23 -8.34
C ILE A 16 2.25 -5.27 -7.80
N LEU A 17 1.78 -4.16 -7.21
CA LEU A 17 0.41 -4.06 -6.70
C LEU A 17 -0.64 -4.32 -7.81
N ARG A 18 -0.48 -3.71 -8.99
CA ARG A 18 -1.38 -3.95 -10.13
C ARG A 18 -1.40 -5.42 -10.55
N SER A 19 -0.23 -6.05 -10.65
CA SER A 19 -0.11 -7.47 -11.02
C SER A 19 -0.80 -8.40 -10.01
N LYS A 20 -0.97 -7.94 -8.77
CA LYS A 20 -1.63 -8.66 -7.68
C LYS A 20 -3.12 -8.32 -7.54
N GLY A 21 -3.69 -7.62 -8.52
CA GLY A 21 -5.11 -7.27 -8.55
C GLY A 21 -5.49 -6.08 -7.66
N TRP A 22 -4.52 -5.30 -7.18
CA TRP A 22 -4.82 -4.04 -6.51
C TRP A 22 -5.21 -2.96 -7.51
N ALA A 23 -6.30 -2.26 -7.25
CA ALA A 23 -6.81 -1.18 -8.10
C ALA A 23 -6.33 0.19 -7.57
N GLU A 24 -5.72 1.00 -8.44
CA GLU A 24 -5.31 2.37 -8.10
C GLU A 24 -6.52 3.32 -8.10
N ASP A 25 -6.67 4.14 -7.05
CA ASP A 25 -7.69 5.19 -6.97
C ASP A 25 -7.17 6.54 -7.51
N ARG A 26 -8.07 7.52 -7.66
CA ARG A 26 -7.74 8.85 -8.19
C ARG A 26 -6.70 9.63 -7.36
N TYR A 27 -6.37 9.16 -6.16
CA TYR A 27 -5.40 9.77 -5.26
C TYR A 27 -4.07 9.00 -5.25
N GLY A 28 -3.91 7.98 -6.10
CA GLY A 28 -2.71 7.17 -6.20
C GLY A 28 -2.55 6.13 -5.08
N ASN A 29 -3.61 5.83 -4.33
CA ASN A 29 -3.62 4.71 -3.39
C ASN A 29 -4.10 3.45 -4.10
N PHE A 30 -3.68 2.30 -3.61
CA PHE A 30 -4.08 1.00 -4.16
C PHE A 30 -5.06 0.32 -3.23
N LYS A 31 -6.17 -0.21 -3.73
CA LYS A 31 -7.17 -0.93 -2.93
C LYS A 31 -7.30 -2.38 -3.38
N LEU A 32 -7.50 -3.27 -2.41
CA LEU A 32 -7.83 -4.67 -2.64
C LEU A 32 -9.14 -4.98 -1.94
N GLN A 33 -10.17 -5.30 -2.72
CA GLN A 33 -11.46 -5.76 -2.22
C GLN A 33 -11.38 -7.27 -2.00
N GLN A 34 -11.59 -7.71 -0.76
CA GLN A 34 -11.87 -9.09 -0.40
C GLN A 34 -13.35 -9.21 0.02
N PRO A 35 -13.92 -10.44 0.11
CA PRO A 35 -15.34 -10.61 0.40
C PRO A 35 -15.86 -9.87 1.65
N THR A 36 -15.04 -9.78 2.71
CA THR A 36 -15.42 -9.19 4.00
C THR A 36 -14.58 -7.99 4.41
N LYS A 37 -13.52 -7.67 3.65
CA LYS A 37 -12.52 -6.68 4.04
C LYS A 37 -12.06 -5.88 2.84
N ILE A 38 -11.75 -4.61 3.06
CA ILE A 38 -11.15 -3.75 2.05
C ILE A 38 -9.82 -3.28 2.58
N TYR A 39 -8.74 -3.61 1.86
CA TYR A 39 -7.42 -3.12 2.20
C TYR A 39 -7.03 -1.96 1.30
N ARG A 40 -6.14 -1.11 1.81
CA ARG A 40 -5.52 -0.03 1.06
C ARG A 40 -4.02 -0.02 1.30
N VAL A 41 -3.26 0.12 0.23
CA VAL A 41 -1.88 0.57 0.27
C VAL A 41 -1.87 2.06 -0.06
N LYS A 42 -1.62 2.89 0.96
CA LYS A 42 -1.47 4.33 0.84
C LYS A 42 -0.02 4.68 0.57
N ILE A 43 0.25 5.29 -0.58
CA ILE A 43 1.58 5.69 -1.01
C ILE A 43 1.71 7.21 -0.79
N GLN A 44 2.69 7.60 0.01
CA GLN A 44 3.05 9.00 0.26
C GLN A 44 4.46 9.27 -0.25
N ASP A 45 4.89 10.52 -0.26
CA ASP A 45 6.19 10.91 -0.83
C ASP A 45 7.39 10.18 -0.19
N ILE A 46 7.32 9.92 1.11
CA ILE A 46 8.42 9.30 1.88
C ILE A 46 8.05 8.00 2.60
N SER A 47 6.78 7.59 2.56
CA SER A 47 6.28 6.44 3.33
C SER A 47 5.17 5.69 2.62
N ILE A 48 4.95 4.46 3.05
CA ILE A 48 3.87 3.60 2.59
C ILE A 48 3.12 3.05 3.81
N ARG A 49 1.80 2.88 3.69
CA ARG A 49 0.96 2.28 4.73
C ARG A 49 0.09 1.19 4.14
N TYR A 50 -0.02 0.07 4.83
CA TYR A 50 -0.99 -0.98 4.61
C TYR A 50 -2.10 -0.82 5.65
N GLU A 51 -3.31 -0.58 5.17
CA GLU A 51 -4.45 -0.15 5.96
C GLU A 51 -5.65 -1.06 5.69
N LEU A 52 -6.49 -1.25 6.71
CA LEU A 52 -7.77 -1.96 6.62
C LEU A 52 -8.91 -0.95 6.76
N GLN A 53 -9.91 -1.04 5.90
CA GLN A 53 -11.15 -0.29 6.09
C GLN A 53 -11.93 -0.92 7.25
N TRP A 54 -12.21 -0.10 8.26
CA TRP A 54 -13.02 -0.46 9.41
C TRP A 54 -14.35 0.29 9.34
N THR A 55 -15.45 -0.41 9.60
CA THR A 55 -16.77 0.21 9.75
C THR A 55 -17.04 0.42 11.23
N ARG A 56 -17.24 1.68 11.62
CA ARG A 56 -17.56 2.05 13.01
C ARG A 56 -19.02 1.71 13.34
N ALA A 57 -19.37 1.79 14.62
CA ALA A 57 -20.74 1.51 15.10
C ALA A 57 -21.81 2.43 14.49
N ASP A 58 -21.42 3.64 14.07
CA ASP A 58 -22.28 4.61 13.38
C ASP A 58 -22.35 4.39 11.84
N ASN A 59 -21.86 3.25 11.35
CA ASN A 59 -21.72 2.90 9.93
C ASN A 59 -20.76 3.78 9.12
N SER A 60 -20.02 4.70 9.75
CA SER A 60 -18.97 5.45 9.08
C SER A 60 -17.76 4.55 8.80
N LYS A 61 -17.04 4.84 7.70
CA LYS A 61 -15.87 4.08 7.26
C LYS A 61 -14.59 4.82 7.61
N ASP A 62 -13.67 4.12 8.25
CA ASP A 62 -12.35 4.63 8.59
C ASP A 62 -11.24 3.71 8.09
N TRP A 63 -10.01 4.18 8.08
CA TRP A 63 -8.83 3.40 7.66
C TRP A 63 -7.91 3.19 8.85
N VAL A 64 -7.79 1.94 9.28
CA VAL A 64 -6.89 1.54 10.37
C VAL A 64 -5.54 1.19 9.77
N ASN A 65 -4.49 1.88 10.20
CA ASN A 65 -3.12 1.56 9.82
C ASN A 65 -2.68 0.25 10.48
N LEU A 66 -2.54 -0.81 9.67
CA LEU A 66 -2.04 -2.09 10.13
C LEU A 66 -0.51 -2.07 10.19
N ARG A 67 0.14 -1.58 9.14
CA ARG A 67 1.60 -1.44 9.06
C ARG A 67 1.99 -0.24 8.22
N SER A 68 3.11 0.38 8.59
CA SER A 68 3.69 1.46 7.81
C SER A 68 5.21 1.48 7.93
N ASP A 69 5.86 1.93 6.87
CA ASP A 69 7.30 2.15 6.87
C ASP A 69 7.70 3.30 5.95
N TYR A 70 8.92 3.79 6.12
CA TYR A 70 9.54 4.70 5.17
C TYR A 70 9.83 3.95 3.87
N LEU A 71 9.66 4.64 2.74
CA LEU A 71 9.89 4.05 1.42
C LEU A 71 11.32 3.52 1.24
N LYS A 72 12.31 4.11 1.93
CA LYS A 72 13.69 3.62 1.93
C LYS A 72 13.85 2.23 2.56
N ASN A 73 12.96 1.85 3.48
CA ASN A 73 13.00 0.58 4.21
C ASN A 73 12.12 -0.52 3.57
N VAL A 74 11.22 -0.17 2.66
CA VAL A 74 10.36 -1.15 1.96
C VAL A 74 11.23 -2.06 1.09
N GLU A 75 11.12 -3.37 1.23
CA GLU A 75 11.87 -4.33 0.42
C GLU A 75 11.00 -4.82 -0.75
N ILE A 76 11.61 -5.07 -1.91
CA ILE A 76 10.98 -5.74 -3.04
C ILE A 76 11.63 -7.11 -3.16
N ILE A 77 10.85 -8.18 -3.03
CA ILE A 77 11.34 -9.57 -2.99
C ILE A 77 10.53 -10.41 -3.96
N GLU A 78 11.16 -10.90 -5.04
CA GLU A 78 10.57 -11.87 -5.99
C GLU A 78 9.17 -11.51 -6.55
N ASN A 79 8.84 -10.22 -6.65
CA ASN A 79 7.51 -9.68 -7.02
C ASN A 79 6.52 -9.47 -5.85
N ASN A 80 7.02 -9.35 -4.62
CA ASN A 80 6.28 -8.93 -3.43
C ASN A 80 6.83 -7.60 -2.92
N ILE A 81 6.00 -6.84 -2.19
CA ILE A 81 6.46 -5.69 -1.42
C ILE A 81 6.37 -6.02 0.07
N LYS A 82 7.46 -5.78 0.80
CA LYS A 82 7.51 -6.03 2.24
C LYS A 82 7.52 -4.71 3.01
N ILE A 83 6.52 -4.52 3.86
CA ILE A 83 6.34 -3.37 4.74
C ILE A 83 6.50 -3.88 6.18
N LYS A 84 7.68 -3.65 6.78
CA LYS A 84 8.08 -4.27 8.05
C LYS A 84 7.94 -5.81 8.00
N ASP A 85 6.98 -6.35 8.75
CA ASP A 85 6.66 -7.77 8.92
C ASP A 85 5.54 -8.26 7.99
N VAL A 86 4.96 -7.38 7.16
CA VAL A 86 3.90 -7.74 6.21
C VAL A 86 4.45 -7.86 4.80
N LEU A 87 4.16 -8.99 4.14
CA LEU A 87 4.46 -9.25 2.74
C LEU A 87 3.16 -9.12 1.92
N LEU A 88 3.14 -8.20 0.95
CA LEU A 88 2.01 -7.95 0.05
C LEU A 88 2.30 -8.41 -1.35
#